data_AF-A0A377GGH0-F1
#
_entry.id   AF-A0A377GGH0-F1
#
_cell.length_a   1.000
_cell.length_b   1.000
_cell.length_c   1.000
_cell.angle_alpha   90.00
_cell.angle_beta   90.00
_cell.angle_gamma   90.00
#
_symmetry.space_group_name_H-M   'P 1'
#
loop_
_entity.id
_entity.type
_entity.pdbx_description
1 polymer ?
#
loop_
_entity_poly.entity_id
_entity_poly.type
_entity_poly.pdbx_seq_one_letter_code
_entity_poly.pdbx_strand_id
1 'polypeptide(L)'
;MTIRYLSFDFDGCLFNREYAALPHDNFSKHLGDAVLVKNRTFLNWLKEENVKFSAAYAFIGSTRQDYLTDLMNSGFMYNFRGSCCSAIKTICSDLGINLDPLMLADIEGDLESGTSFNRIMDEINNNTWMDSDKNIHKHVSLDVDKVDEFKRTILFAQMQKAATEHPNEEIIFDFFDDRLDILFTLKDYFTKHPHLIPKNVHLRLHAYAGKDVSLKAEISGVGAPLSKYRFCLKTMHENLQALDDFAVALKEFTIQDPSVEKVVSIIKEIADLGLFIDHKDNVNRFFTENPNAPFAVHPSNLTIPGLFTFTAAQKTDQGINHIRYGLDRDGKLFAVDEHKQIEIEILPEGLLATLAMHFRVLKQSCKHQEKEQKPEIQAEPKAEKISTGQALYQKMTKSPYFVADASQVKTVLEHHDYPFVIRESSAKVYGMLTFTLVSSTDKGIISSRYGLNHQGELFGLDDKDAYKIEFSGDLLDALKSDNFKVKERIKNTKNLESITFIPSQKTANAENKAGVANRLFVAEKGFFANSPKPQPTEAPKPSLDMQY
;
A
#
# COMPACT_ATOMS: atom_id res chain seq x y z
N MET A 1 1.20 4.34 -36.12
CA MET A 1 1.00 5.81 -36.24
C MET A 1 1.24 6.39 -34.85
N THR A 2 1.13 7.71 -34.69
CA THR A 2 1.28 8.34 -33.37
C THR A 2 -0.05 8.98 -33.00
N ILE A 3 -0.56 8.66 -31.81
CA ILE A 3 -1.77 9.24 -31.22
C ILE A 3 -1.43 10.01 -29.95
N ARG A 4 -2.34 10.90 -29.55
CA ARG A 4 -2.17 11.74 -28.36
C ARG A 4 -3.26 11.49 -27.34
N TYR A 5 -2.87 11.40 -26.07
CA TYR A 5 -3.79 11.48 -24.94
C TYR A 5 -3.48 12.72 -24.11
N LEU A 6 -4.53 13.45 -23.72
CA LEU A 6 -4.45 14.66 -22.92
C LEU A 6 -5.19 14.42 -21.60
N SER A 7 -4.48 14.35 -20.48
CA SER A 7 -5.09 14.23 -19.15
C SER A 7 -4.97 15.56 -18.40
N PHE A 8 -6.10 16.12 -18.01
CA PHE A 8 -6.15 17.46 -17.43
C PHE A 8 -6.52 17.45 -15.96
N ASP A 9 -5.70 18.08 -15.14
CA ASP A 9 -6.16 18.59 -13.87
C ASP A 9 -7.12 19.79 -14.05
N PHE A 10 -7.94 20.02 -13.03
CA PHE A 10 -8.87 21.13 -12.98
C PHE A 10 -8.47 22.18 -11.96
N ASP A 11 -8.04 21.81 -10.76
CA ASP A 11 -7.90 22.76 -9.65
C ASP A 11 -6.66 23.62 -9.76
N GLY A 12 -6.83 24.93 -9.95
CA GLY A 12 -5.70 25.81 -10.24
C GLY A 12 -5.14 25.66 -11.67
N CYS A 13 -5.45 24.54 -12.34
CA CYS A 13 -5.11 24.26 -13.74
C CYS A 13 -6.18 24.79 -14.72
N LEU A 14 -7.10 23.96 -15.24
CA LEU A 14 -8.17 24.44 -16.14
C LEU A 14 -9.17 25.38 -15.44
N PHE A 15 -9.43 25.13 -14.15
CA PHE A 15 -10.14 26.03 -13.24
C PHE A 15 -9.15 26.94 -12.51
N ASN A 16 -8.24 27.55 -13.26
CA ASN A 16 -7.27 28.51 -12.74
C ASN A 16 -7.93 29.74 -12.09
N ARG A 17 -7.08 30.55 -11.43
CA ARG A 17 -7.50 31.76 -10.72
C ARG A 17 -8.33 32.72 -11.55
N GLU A 18 -8.04 32.89 -12.84
CA GLU A 18 -8.81 33.80 -13.70
C GLU A 18 -10.19 33.26 -14.05
N TYR A 19 -10.31 31.94 -14.22
CA TYR A 19 -11.59 31.26 -14.35
C TYR A 19 -12.42 31.41 -13.08
N ALA A 20 -11.83 31.14 -11.92
CA ALA A 20 -12.51 31.26 -10.63
C ALA A 20 -12.97 32.70 -10.33
N ALA A 21 -12.25 33.71 -10.83
CA ALA A 21 -12.58 35.13 -10.63
C ALA A 21 -13.74 35.64 -11.49
N LEU A 22 -14.29 34.85 -12.42
CA LEU A 22 -15.39 35.30 -13.28
C LEU A 22 -16.70 35.56 -12.47
N PRO A 23 -17.48 36.60 -12.82
CA PRO A 23 -18.79 36.87 -12.25
C PRO A 23 -19.79 35.71 -12.46
N HIS A 24 -20.68 35.50 -11.48
CA HIS A 24 -21.65 34.38 -11.43
C HIS A 24 -22.83 34.51 -12.41
N ASP A 25 -23.07 35.70 -12.96
CA ASP A 25 -24.29 36.08 -13.69
C ASP A 25 -24.19 35.95 -15.21
N ASN A 26 -22.98 35.87 -15.77
CA ASN A 26 -22.75 35.91 -17.22
C ASN A 26 -22.56 34.55 -17.90
N PHE A 27 -22.49 33.47 -17.14
CA PHE A 27 -22.36 32.13 -17.69
C PHE A 27 -23.47 31.28 -17.09
N SER A 28 -24.26 30.65 -17.96
CA SER A 28 -25.14 29.56 -17.58
C SER A 28 -24.33 28.61 -16.72
N LYS A 29 -24.70 28.57 -15.43
CA LYS A 29 -24.13 27.67 -14.42
C LYS A 29 -23.88 26.32 -15.10
N HIS A 30 -22.78 25.63 -14.78
CA HIS A 30 -22.43 24.30 -15.29
C HIS A 30 -22.19 24.10 -16.81
N LEU A 31 -22.37 25.07 -17.73
CA LEU A 31 -22.19 24.82 -19.19
C LEU A 31 -20.76 24.93 -19.74
N GLY A 32 -19.76 25.15 -18.89
CA GLY A 32 -18.35 25.00 -19.27
C GLY A 32 -17.77 26.09 -20.18
N ASP A 33 -18.54 26.96 -20.82
CA ASP A 33 -18.03 27.97 -21.77
C ASP A 33 -16.98 28.92 -21.17
N ALA A 34 -17.10 29.23 -19.87
CA ALA A 34 -16.12 30.04 -19.14
C ALA A 34 -14.71 29.41 -19.16
N VAL A 35 -14.63 28.07 -19.19
CA VAL A 35 -13.35 27.35 -19.27
C VAL A 35 -12.67 27.63 -20.60
N LEU A 36 -13.43 27.80 -21.69
CA LEU A 36 -12.88 28.10 -23.00
C LEU A 36 -12.32 29.53 -23.06
N VAL A 37 -13.00 30.49 -22.43
CA VAL A 37 -12.58 31.90 -22.43
C VAL A 37 -11.24 32.06 -21.72
N LYS A 38 -11.11 31.50 -20.52
CA LYS A 38 -9.91 31.70 -19.68
C LYS A 38 -8.74 30.80 -20.03
N ASN A 39 -8.96 29.74 -20.80
CA ASN A 39 -7.91 28.86 -21.28
C ASN A 39 -7.65 29.04 -22.79
N ARG A 40 -8.21 30.08 -23.45
CA ARG A 40 -8.23 30.17 -24.93
C ARG A 40 -6.86 30.04 -25.58
N THR A 41 -5.86 30.75 -25.08
CA THR A 41 -4.49 30.70 -25.61
C THR A 41 -3.92 29.27 -25.55
N PHE A 42 -4.13 28.60 -24.41
CA PHE A 42 -3.71 27.22 -24.20
C PHE A 42 -4.44 26.24 -25.12
N LEU A 43 -5.77 26.37 -25.24
CA LEU A 43 -6.57 25.51 -26.10
C LEU A 43 -6.23 25.68 -27.59
N ASN A 44 -5.94 26.90 -28.03
CA ASN A 44 -5.47 27.15 -29.40
C ASN A 44 -4.11 26.48 -29.65
N TRP A 45 -3.17 26.59 -28.71
CA TRP A 45 -1.90 25.87 -28.78
C TRP A 45 -2.12 24.35 -28.87
N LEU A 46 -3.04 23.79 -28.07
CA LEU A 46 -3.37 22.36 -28.16
C LEU A 46 -3.94 21.98 -29.53
N LYS A 47 -4.82 22.80 -30.13
CA LYS A 47 -5.34 22.56 -31.48
C LYS A 47 -4.22 22.48 -32.51
N GLU A 48 -3.28 23.42 -32.47
CA GLU A 48 -2.13 23.45 -33.37
C GLU A 48 -1.24 22.21 -33.18
N GLU A 49 -0.97 21.83 -31.92
CA GLU A 49 -0.20 20.62 -31.63
C GLU A 49 -0.92 19.33 -32.07
N ASN A 50 -2.25 19.27 -31.95
CA ASN A 50 -3.04 18.08 -32.28
C ASN A 50 -2.96 17.70 -33.77
N VAL A 51 -2.67 18.65 -34.67
CA VAL A 51 -2.49 18.41 -36.11
C VAL A 51 -1.35 17.43 -36.40
N LYS A 52 -0.40 17.26 -35.48
CA LYS A 52 0.74 16.35 -35.63
C LYS A 52 0.38 14.88 -35.37
N PHE A 53 -0.83 14.61 -34.88
CA PHE A 53 -1.26 13.29 -34.45
C PHE A 53 -2.39 12.75 -35.32
N SER A 54 -2.43 11.44 -35.49
CA SER A 54 -3.48 10.77 -36.26
C SER A 54 -4.84 10.78 -35.55
N ALA A 55 -4.82 10.80 -34.22
CA ALA A 55 -5.98 10.98 -33.36
C ALA A 55 -5.54 11.60 -32.02
N ALA A 56 -6.47 12.29 -31.37
CA ALA A 56 -6.28 12.82 -30.03
C ALA A 56 -7.48 12.46 -29.14
N TYR A 57 -7.18 12.15 -27.89
CA TYR A 57 -8.12 11.77 -26.86
C TYR A 57 -7.89 12.60 -25.61
N ALA A 58 -8.91 12.76 -24.77
CA ALA A 58 -8.77 13.44 -23.50
C ALA A 58 -9.37 12.63 -22.34
N PHE A 59 -8.73 12.75 -21.19
CA PHE A 59 -9.17 12.22 -19.91
C PHE A 59 -9.39 13.34 -18.90
N ILE A 60 -10.18 13.04 -17.87
CA ILE A 60 -10.22 13.82 -16.62
C ILE A 60 -9.04 13.34 -15.74
N GLY A 61 -8.04 14.20 -15.53
CA GLY A 61 -6.86 13.94 -14.69
C GLY A 61 -7.07 14.34 -13.22
N SER A 62 -8.29 14.15 -12.72
CA SER A 62 -8.73 14.56 -11.38
C SER A 62 -9.52 13.45 -10.68
N THR A 63 -9.52 13.48 -9.35
CA THR A 63 -10.23 12.55 -8.47
C THR A 63 -11.64 13.02 -8.11
N ARG A 64 -12.08 14.15 -8.69
CA ARG A 64 -13.47 14.65 -8.63
C ARG A 64 -14.42 13.65 -9.27
N GLN A 65 -15.50 13.28 -8.58
CA GLN A 65 -16.40 12.18 -9.00
C GLN A 65 -17.85 12.29 -8.53
N ASP A 66 -18.15 13.30 -7.73
CA ASP A 66 -19.50 13.65 -7.30
C ASP A 66 -19.54 15.15 -7.00
N TYR A 67 -20.74 15.68 -6.72
CA TYR A 67 -20.91 17.10 -6.43
C TYR A 67 -20.11 17.55 -5.19
N LEU A 68 -20.05 16.70 -4.16
CA LEU A 68 -19.38 17.02 -2.91
C LEU A 68 -17.87 17.19 -3.12
N THR A 69 -17.24 16.25 -3.82
CA THR A 69 -15.82 16.32 -4.19
C THR A 69 -15.55 17.47 -5.16
N ASP A 70 -16.47 17.75 -6.09
CA ASP A 70 -16.36 18.90 -6.97
C ASP A 70 -16.40 20.24 -6.20
N LEU A 71 -17.24 20.32 -5.17
CA LEU A 71 -17.39 21.47 -4.29
C LEU A 71 -16.18 21.62 -3.36
N MET A 72 -15.76 20.55 -2.68
CA MET A 72 -14.63 20.55 -1.75
C MET A 72 -13.34 20.98 -2.43
N ASN A 73 -13.09 20.48 -3.64
CA ASN A 73 -11.87 20.82 -4.37
C ASN A 73 -11.91 22.24 -4.99
N SER A 74 -13.07 22.91 -5.04
CA SER A 74 -13.13 24.31 -5.51
C SER A 74 -12.53 25.34 -4.54
N GLY A 75 -12.05 24.90 -3.37
CA GLY A 75 -11.39 25.70 -2.33
C GLY A 75 -12.32 26.60 -1.52
N PHE A 76 -13.34 27.19 -2.14
CA PHE A 76 -14.38 27.98 -1.48
C PHE A 76 -15.74 27.77 -2.15
N MET A 77 -16.81 27.53 -1.37
CA MET A 77 -18.17 27.31 -1.91
C MET A 77 -18.63 28.41 -2.89
N TYR A 78 -18.20 29.66 -2.69
CA TYR A 78 -18.56 30.79 -3.55
C TYR A 78 -17.79 30.84 -4.89
N ASN A 79 -16.77 30.00 -5.06
CA ASN A 79 -15.93 29.87 -6.26
C ASN A 79 -16.25 28.62 -7.08
N PHE A 80 -17.22 27.79 -6.67
CA PHE A 80 -17.67 26.69 -7.50
C PHE A 80 -18.28 27.23 -8.79
N ARG A 81 -17.80 26.74 -9.94
CA ARG A 81 -18.21 27.20 -11.28
C ARG A 81 -18.76 26.08 -12.18
N GLY A 82 -18.88 24.86 -11.64
CA GLY A 82 -19.42 23.70 -12.36
C GLY A 82 -18.54 22.47 -12.24
N SER A 83 -18.99 21.39 -12.85
CA SER A 83 -18.29 20.10 -12.82
C SER A 83 -17.15 20.03 -13.83
N CYS A 84 -16.08 19.31 -13.46
CA CYS A 84 -15.04 18.91 -14.40
C CYS A 84 -15.59 18.08 -15.57
N CYS A 85 -16.67 17.31 -15.37
CA CYS A 85 -17.30 16.49 -16.41
C CYS A 85 -17.92 17.32 -17.54
N SER A 86 -18.69 18.36 -17.18
CA SER A 86 -19.22 19.30 -18.17
C SER A 86 -18.10 20.08 -18.85
N ALA A 87 -17.08 20.52 -18.10
CA ALA A 87 -15.99 21.30 -18.63
C ALA A 87 -15.14 20.51 -19.64
N ILE A 88 -14.79 19.25 -19.34
CA ILE A 88 -14.01 18.43 -20.27
C ILE A 88 -14.78 18.15 -21.55
N LYS A 89 -16.10 17.93 -21.47
CA LYS A 89 -16.96 17.74 -22.64
C LYS A 89 -16.92 18.97 -23.56
N THR A 90 -17.04 20.17 -22.98
CA THR A 90 -16.95 21.44 -23.71
C THR A 90 -15.56 21.62 -24.34
N ILE A 91 -14.48 21.32 -23.61
CA ILE A 91 -13.10 21.39 -24.12
C ILE A 91 -12.89 20.42 -25.29
N CYS A 92 -13.32 19.16 -25.15
CA CYS A 92 -13.15 18.16 -26.21
C CYS A 92 -13.89 18.58 -27.49
N SER A 93 -15.10 19.12 -27.34
CA SER A 93 -15.88 19.66 -28.46
C SER A 93 -15.19 20.85 -29.13
N ASP A 94 -14.60 21.77 -28.36
CA ASP A 94 -13.87 22.92 -28.90
C ASP A 94 -12.59 22.47 -29.64
N LEU A 95 -11.85 21.52 -29.07
CA LEU A 95 -10.61 20.97 -29.62
C LEU A 95 -10.83 20.02 -30.80
N GLY A 96 -12.03 19.49 -30.99
CA GLY A 96 -12.33 18.47 -32.01
C GLY A 96 -11.68 17.12 -31.72
N ILE A 97 -11.59 16.72 -30.45
CA ILE A 97 -10.94 15.49 -30.00
C ILE A 97 -11.92 14.55 -29.29
N ASN A 98 -11.54 13.28 -29.15
CA ASN A 98 -12.39 12.29 -28.50
C ASN A 98 -12.29 12.42 -26.96
N LEU A 99 -13.43 12.39 -26.27
CA LEU A 99 -13.45 12.26 -24.82
C LEU A 99 -13.43 10.78 -24.44
N ASP A 100 -12.47 10.39 -23.60
CA ASP A 100 -12.51 9.14 -22.89
C ASP A 100 -13.10 9.37 -21.49
N PRO A 101 -14.28 8.82 -21.18
CA PRO A 101 -15.03 9.14 -19.97
C PRO A 101 -14.56 8.34 -18.74
N LEU A 102 -13.49 7.53 -18.83
CA LEU A 102 -13.00 6.78 -17.68
C LEU A 102 -12.73 7.70 -16.48
N MET A 103 -13.40 7.41 -15.37
CA MET A 103 -13.13 8.05 -14.08
C MET A 103 -12.59 7.04 -13.07
N LEU A 104 -11.86 7.53 -12.06
CA LEU A 104 -11.33 6.69 -10.99
C LEU A 104 -12.43 5.91 -10.26
N ALA A 105 -13.56 6.59 -10.01
CA ALA A 105 -14.77 6.03 -9.44
C ALA A 105 -15.31 4.80 -10.20
N ASP A 106 -15.12 4.75 -11.53
CA ASP A 106 -15.56 3.59 -12.32
C ASP A 106 -14.74 2.35 -11.96
N ILE A 107 -13.44 2.53 -11.74
CA ILE A 107 -12.55 1.43 -11.39
C ILE A 107 -12.85 0.97 -9.97
N GLU A 108 -12.92 1.89 -9.02
CA GLU A 108 -13.17 1.59 -7.61
C GLU A 108 -14.53 0.91 -7.38
N GLY A 109 -15.58 1.43 -8.02
CA GLY A 109 -16.93 0.88 -7.90
C GLY A 109 -17.24 -0.35 -8.75
N ASP A 110 -16.24 -0.93 -9.43
CA ASP A 110 -16.44 -2.02 -10.41
C ASP A 110 -17.49 -1.69 -11.48
N LEU A 111 -17.54 -0.44 -11.92
CA LEU A 111 -18.45 0.04 -12.95
C LEU A 111 -17.81 -0.03 -14.33
N GLU A 112 -18.65 -0.13 -15.36
CA GLU A 112 -18.20 0.04 -16.74
C GLU A 112 -17.58 1.44 -16.93
N SER A 113 -16.54 1.52 -17.76
CA SER A 113 -15.83 2.77 -18.07
C SER A 113 -16.81 3.85 -18.54
N GLY A 114 -16.81 5.01 -17.88
CA GLY A 114 -17.69 6.13 -18.19
C GLY A 114 -19.03 6.14 -17.44
N THR A 115 -19.33 5.14 -16.61
CA THR A 115 -20.59 5.10 -15.85
C THR A 115 -20.72 6.32 -14.94
N SER A 116 -19.69 6.63 -14.16
CA SER A 116 -19.68 7.78 -13.24
C SER A 116 -19.82 9.10 -14.00
N PHE A 117 -19.05 9.26 -15.09
CA PHE A 117 -19.16 10.44 -15.95
C PHE A 117 -20.60 10.63 -16.48
N ASN A 118 -21.21 9.56 -16.99
CA ASN A 118 -22.57 9.61 -17.54
C ASN A 118 -23.62 9.96 -16.47
N ARG A 119 -23.47 9.43 -15.25
CA ARG A 119 -24.35 9.78 -14.11
C ARG A 119 -24.28 11.28 -13.79
N ILE A 120 -23.08 11.82 -13.71
CA ILE A 120 -22.84 13.26 -13.45
C ILE A 120 -23.46 14.10 -14.57
N MET A 121 -23.21 13.74 -15.83
CA MET A 121 -23.75 14.46 -16.98
C MET A 121 -25.28 14.40 -17.03
N ASP A 122 -25.89 13.28 -16.67
CA ASP A 122 -27.35 13.14 -16.60
C ASP A 122 -27.95 14.04 -15.51
N GLU A 123 -27.33 14.11 -14.33
CA GLU A 123 -27.74 15.02 -13.25
C GLU A 123 -27.55 16.51 -13.62
N ILE A 124 -26.50 16.85 -14.36
CA ILE A 124 -26.30 18.20 -14.90
C ILE A 124 -27.42 18.54 -15.89
N ASN A 125 -27.72 17.65 -16.84
CA ASN A 125 -28.76 17.87 -17.84
C ASN A 125 -30.15 17.99 -17.22
N ASN A 126 -30.42 17.28 -16.12
CA ASN A 126 -31.68 17.33 -15.38
C ASN A 126 -31.73 18.45 -14.32
N ASN A 127 -30.69 19.30 -14.20
CA ASN A 127 -30.55 20.33 -13.17
C ASN A 127 -30.66 19.82 -11.72
N THR A 128 -30.26 18.57 -11.47
CA THR A 128 -30.27 17.96 -10.13
C THR A 128 -28.89 17.92 -9.49
N TRP A 129 -27.81 18.07 -10.26
CA TRP A 129 -26.41 17.92 -9.80
C TRP A 129 -26.03 18.65 -8.51
N MET A 130 -26.50 19.89 -8.32
CA MET A 130 -26.13 20.73 -7.18
C MET A 130 -26.99 20.48 -5.93
N ASP A 131 -28.01 19.64 -6.04
CA ASP A 131 -28.98 19.36 -4.99
C ASP A 131 -28.90 17.87 -4.65
N SER A 132 -28.12 17.55 -3.61
CA SER A 132 -27.88 16.17 -3.19
C SER A 132 -29.16 15.40 -2.86
N ASP A 133 -30.22 16.10 -2.45
CA ASP A 133 -31.52 15.49 -2.15
C ASP A 133 -32.31 15.15 -3.42
N LYS A 134 -31.88 15.68 -4.57
CA LYS A 134 -32.45 15.43 -5.90
C LYS A 134 -31.54 14.63 -6.82
N ASN A 135 -30.34 14.25 -6.36
CA ASN A 135 -29.46 13.39 -7.14
C ASN A 135 -30.19 12.09 -7.48
N ILE A 136 -30.23 11.77 -8.77
CA ILE A 136 -30.98 10.62 -9.29
C ILE A 136 -30.12 9.36 -9.36
N HIS A 137 -28.80 9.51 -9.22
CA HIS A 137 -27.85 8.41 -9.26
C HIS A 137 -27.11 8.25 -7.95
N LYS A 138 -26.74 7.00 -7.65
CA LYS A 138 -25.80 6.69 -6.58
C LYS A 138 -24.37 6.82 -7.13
N HIS A 139 -23.59 7.71 -6.54
CA HIS A 139 -22.17 7.88 -6.85
C HIS A 139 -21.30 6.98 -5.98
N VAL A 140 -20.14 6.59 -6.52
CA VAL A 140 -19.13 5.85 -5.76
C VAL A 140 -18.42 6.84 -4.86
N SER A 141 -18.56 6.67 -3.54
CA SER A 141 -17.80 7.46 -2.59
C SER A 141 -16.37 6.92 -2.54
N LEU A 142 -15.38 7.74 -2.88
CA LEU A 142 -14.01 7.43 -2.49
C LEU A 142 -13.77 7.95 -1.08
N ASP A 143 -13.12 7.11 -0.29
CA ASP A 143 -12.58 7.50 0.99
C ASP A 143 -11.45 8.51 0.75
N VAL A 144 -11.64 9.76 1.18
CA VAL A 144 -10.69 10.86 0.94
C VAL A 144 -9.30 10.55 1.49
N ASP A 145 -9.22 9.73 2.55
CA ASP A 145 -7.95 9.29 3.15
C ASP A 145 -7.23 8.22 2.30
N LYS A 146 -7.90 7.67 1.27
CA LYS A 146 -7.40 6.64 0.36
C LYS A 146 -7.26 7.11 -1.08
N VAL A 147 -7.39 8.41 -1.34
CA VAL A 147 -7.17 9.00 -2.66
C VAL A 147 -5.70 9.42 -2.78
N ASP A 148 -5.04 9.02 -3.87
CA ASP A 148 -3.67 9.46 -4.14
C ASP A 148 -3.63 10.94 -4.52
N GLU A 149 -3.23 11.80 -3.58
CA GLU A 149 -3.08 13.25 -3.82
C GLU A 149 -2.13 13.56 -4.98
N PHE A 150 -1.13 12.71 -5.21
CA PHE A 150 -0.10 12.90 -6.23
C PHE A 150 -0.45 12.29 -7.59
N LYS A 151 -1.66 11.72 -7.75
CA LYS A 151 -2.20 11.26 -9.04
C LYS A 151 -1.41 10.15 -9.74
N ARG A 152 -0.54 9.43 -9.02
CA ARG A 152 0.23 8.30 -9.59
C ARG A 152 -0.73 7.20 -10.05
N THR A 153 -1.76 6.92 -9.26
CA THR A 153 -2.75 5.87 -9.56
C THR A 153 -3.58 6.20 -10.79
N ILE A 154 -4.16 7.40 -10.89
CA ILE A 154 -4.99 7.78 -12.04
C ILE A 154 -4.19 7.84 -13.35
N LEU A 155 -2.96 8.37 -13.33
CA LEU A 155 -2.07 8.36 -14.51
C LEU A 155 -1.69 6.93 -14.90
N PHE A 156 -1.37 6.07 -13.94
CA PHE A 156 -1.12 4.66 -14.21
C PHE A 156 -2.31 4.02 -14.93
N ALA A 157 -3.54 4.18 -14.42
CA ALA A 157 -4.73 3.60 -15.06
C ALA A 157 -4.96 4.13 -16.48
N GLN A 158 -4.85 5.45 -16.68
CA GLN A 158 -5.10 6.07 -17.98
C GLN A 158 -4.07 5.67 -19.03
N MET A 159 -2.78 5.61 -18.68
CA MET A 159 -1.73 5.14 -19.59
C MET A 159 -1.92 3.66 -19.95
N GLN A 160 -2.27 2.82 -18.97
CA GLN A 160 -2.52 1.39 -19.20
C GLN A 160 -3.73 1.16 -20.11
N LYS A 161 -4.82 1.93 -19.93
CA LYS A 161 -5.98 1.89 -20.81
C LYS A 161 -5.62 2.31 -22.24
N ALA A 162 -4.99 3.48 -22.40
CA ALA A 162 -4.58 3.99 -23.71
C ALA A 162 -3.72 2.96 -24.48
N ALA A 163 -2.75 2.35 -23.81
CA ALA A 163 -1.89 1.34 -24.41
C ALA A 163 -2.62 0.03 -24.75
N THR A 164 -3.62 -0.35 -23.95
CA THR A 164 -4.43 -1.56 -24.19
C THR A 164 -5.38 -1.37 -25.38
N GLU A 165 -5.96 -0.18 -25.53
CA GLU A 165 -6.89 0.12 -26.63
C GLU A 165 -6.17 0.42 -27.95
N HIS A 166 -4.91 0.85 -27.88
CA HIS A 166 -4.08 1.17 -29.04
C HIS A 166 -2.72 0.47 -29.00
N PRO A 167 -2.68 -0.88 -29.02
CA PRO A 167 -1.46 -1.66 -28.79
C PRO A 167 -0.39 -1.52 -29.88
N ASN A 168 -0.78 -1.06 -31.08
CA ASN A 168 0.09 -0.90 -32.24
C ASN A 168 0.45 0.56 -32.53
N GLU A 169 -0.04 1.49 -31.71
CA GLU A 169 0.23 2.92 -31.87
C GLU A 169 1.30 3.37 -30.89
N GLU A 170 2.10 4.35 -31.30
CA GLU A 170 2.90 5.15 -30.39
C GLU A 170 1.99 6.20 -29.74
N ILE A 171 2.08 6.32 -28.42
CA ILE A 171 1.17 7.14 -27.63
C ILE A 171 1.98 8.23 -26.95
N ILE A 172 1.65 9.47 -27.27
CA ILE A 172 2.13 10.63 -26.51
C ILE A 172 1.07 10.97 -25.46
N PHE A 173 1.40 10.74 -24.19
CA PHE A 173 0.51 10.99 -23.07
C PHE A 173 0.92 12.27 -22.35
N ASP A 174 0.17 13.35 -22.54
CA ASP A 174 0.39 14.62 -21.86
C ASP A 174 -0.48 14.72 -20.61
N PHE A 175 0.14 15.03 -19.48
CA PHE A 175 -0.56 15.38 -18.25
C PHE A 175 -0.31 16.86 -17.91
N PHE A 176 -1.37 17.59 -17.60
CA PHE A 176 -1.33 19.01 -17.23
C PHE A 176 -1.81 19.21 -15.80
N ASP A 177 -1.01 19.92 -15.01
CA ASP A 177 -1.29 20.25 -13.60
C ASP A 177 -0.69 21.61 -13.25
N ASP A 178 -1.21 22.32 -12.25
CA ASP A 178 -0.64 23.57 -11.78
C ASP A 178 0.41 23.36 -10.67
N ARG A 179 0.30 22.27 -9.91
CA ARG A 179 1.11 21.96 -8.73
C ARG A 179 2.44 21.32 -9.09
N LEU A 180 3.52 22.05 -8.84
CA LEU A 180 4.88 21.56 -9.09
C LEU A 180 5.28 20.39 -8.20
N ASP A 181 4.77 20.31 -6.97
CA ASP A 181 5.02 19.19 -6.07
C ASP A 181 4.41 17.89 -6.63
N ILE A 182 3.18 17.94 -7.17
CA ILE A 182 2.57 16.80 -7.89
C ILE A 182 3.43 16.41 -9.09
N LEU A 183 3.79 17.37 -9.95
CA LEU A 183 4.57 17.08 -11.16
C LEU A 183 5.96 16.51 -10.86
N PHE A 184 6.63 16.96 -9.79
CA PHE A 184 7.91 16.40 -9.38
C PHE A 184 7.77 15.02 -8.74
N THR A 185 6.76 14.78 -7.91
CA THR A 185 6.49 13.44 -7.38
C THR A 185 6.18 12.44 -8.50
N LEU A 186 5.37 12.84 -9.49
CA LEU A 186 5.07 12.02 -10.66
C LEU A 186 6.34 11.72 -11.47
N LYS A 187 7.17 12.75 -11.71
CA LYS A 187 8.45 12.59 -12.40
C LYS A 187 9.33 11.56 -11.69
N ASP A 188 9.54 11.74 -10.38
CA ASP A 188 10.43 10.89 -9.59
C ASP A 188 9.90 9.45 -9.55
N TYR A 189 8.60 9.27 -9.33
CA TYR A 189 7.97 7.95 -9.26
C TYR A 189 8.07 7.18 -10.57
N PHE A 190 7.68 7.79 -11.69
CA PHE A 190 7.70 7.11 -12.98
C PHE A 190 9.10 6.99 -13.60
N THR A 191 10.04 7.86 -13.23
CA THR A 191 11.46 7.70 -13.60
C THR A 191 12.10 6.54 -12.83
N LYS A 192 11.74 6.36 -11.55
CA LYS A 192 12.19 5.24 -10.71
C LYS A 192 11.59 3.91 -11.16
N HIS A 193 10.33 3.93 -11.63
CA HIS A 193 9.56 2.75 -12.03
C HIS A 193 9.03 2.86 -13.47
N PRO A 194 9.91 2.95 -14.50
CA PRO A 194 9.48 3.18 -15.88
C PRO A 194 8.72 2.00 -16.47
N HIS A 195 8.79 0.81 -15.85
CA HIS A 195 8.02 -0.37 -16.23
C HIS A 195 6.52 -0.25 -15.91
N LEU A 196 6.12 0.73 -15.11
CA LEU A 196 4.70 1.04 -14.90
C LEU A 196 4.07 1.80 -16.07
N ILE A 197 4.89 2.42 -16.92
CA ILE A 197 4.46 3.06 -18.16
C ILE A 197 4.60 2.03 -19.29
N PRO A 198 3.53 1.75 -20.06
CA PRO A 198 3.61 0.88 -21.22
C PRO A 198 4.66 1.34 -22.24
N LYS A 199 5.33 0.41 -22.91
CA LYS A 199 6.47 0.65 -23.81
C LYS A 199 6.14 1.48 -25.04
N ASN A 200 4.87 1.51 -25.42
CA ASN A 200 4.36 2.32 -26.51
C ASN A 200 3.84 3.68 -26.02
N VAL A 201 4.04 4.04 -24.75
CA VAL A 201 3.61 5.31 -24.14
C VAL A 201 4.83 6.16 -23.76
N HIS A 202 4.80 7.42 -24.17
CA HIS A 202 5.71 8.48 -23.75
C HIS A 202 4.95 9.49 -22.89
N LEU A 203 5.24 9.51 -21.59
CA LEU A 203 4.62 10.40 -20.62
C LEU A 203 5.32 11.77 -20.64
N ARG A 204 4.55 12.84 -20.81
CA ARG A 204 5.02 14.23 -20.74
C ARG A 204 4.24 14.99 -19.68
N LEU A 205 4.96 15.56 -18.72
CA LEU A 205 4.40 16.28 -17.59
C LEU A 205 4.52 17.79 -17.82
N HIS A 206 3.40 18.51 -17.84
CA HIS A 206 3.34 19.94 -18.12
C HIS A 206 2.79 20.71 -16.94
N ALA A 207 3.45 21.80 -16.57
CA ALA A 207 2.86 22.77 -15.66
C ALA A 207 1.99 23.76 -16.43
N TYR A 208 0.75 23.93 -15.99
CA TYR A 208 -0.19 24.91 -16.51
C TYR A 208 -1.13 25.43 -15.41
N ALA A 209 -1.16 26.74 -15.24
CA ALA A 209 -1.98 27.43 -14.23
C ALA A 209 -2.72 28.65 -14.82
N GLY A 210 -3.24 28.52 -16.05
CA GLY A 210 -3.90 29.60 -16.77
C GLY A 210 -2.99 30.56 -17.55
N LYS A 211 -1.67 30.30 -17.58
CA LYS A 211 -0.67 31.12 -18.31
C LYS A 211 0.10 30.28 -19.34
N ASP A 212 1.41 30.42 -19.39
CA ASP A 212 2.26 29.65 -20.29
C ASP A 212 2.35 28.19 -19.83
N VAL A 213 2.37 27.28 -20.81
CA VAL A 213 2.62 25.86 -20.60
C VAL A 213 4.13 25.65 -20.49
N SER A 214 4.56 24.82 -19.54
CA SER A 214 5.98 24.44 -19.45
C SER A 214 6.17 22.95 -19.20
N LEU A 215 6.93 22.29 -20.07
CA LEU A 215 7.32 20.89 -19.92
C LEU A 215 8.25 20.74 -18.71
N LYS A 216 7.94 19.82 -17.80
CA LYS A 216 8.69 19.53 -16.58
C LYS A 216 9.43 18.20 -16.63
N ALA A 217 8.88 17.22 -17.32
CA ALA A 217 9.50 15.92 -17.52
C ALA A 217 8.97 15.23 -18.77
N GLU A 218 9.80 14.36 -19.33
CA GLU A 218 9.44 13.43 -20.38
C GLU A 218 10.04 12.06 -20.04
N ILE A 219 9.21 11.03 -20.04
CA ILE A 219 9.56 9.69 -19.55
C ILE A 219 9.02 8.67 -20.55
N SER A 220 9.93 7.86 -21.10
CA SER A 220 9.55 6.77 -22.01
C SER A 220 9.24 5.51 -21.19
N GLY A 221 8.12 4.87 -21.49
CA GLY A 221 7.77 3.61 -20.86
C GLY A 221 8.62 2.44 -21.33
N VAL A 222 8.75 1.44 -20.47
CA VAL A 222 9.42 0.16 -20.79
C VAL A 222 8.54 -1.05 -20.47
N GLY A 223 7.34 -0.84 -19.94
CA GLY A 223 6.44 -1.89 -19.49
C GLY A 223 5.57 -2.51 -20.60
N ALA A 224 5.00 -3.65 -20.32
CA ALA A 224 3.92 -4.25 -21.07
C ALA A 224 2.61 -3.57 -20.66
N PRO A 225 1.67 -3.33 -21.60
CA PRO A 225 0.29 -3.04 -21.24
C PRO A 225 -0.28 -4.16 -20.36
N LEU A 226 -0.95 -3.79 -19.28
CA LEU A 226 -1.55 -4.71 -18.33
C LEU A 226 -3.06 -4.82 -18.61
N SER A 227 -3.49 -5.95 -19.17
CA SER A 227 -4.91 -6.23 -19.43
C SER A 227 -5.79 -6.17 -18.17
N LYS A 228 -5.20 -6.36 -16.98
CA LYS A 228 -5.86 -6.27 -15.66
C LYS A 228 -5.46 -5.04 -14.85
N TYR A 229 -5.08 -3.93 -15.49
CA TYR A 229 -4.65 -2.70 -14.78
C TYR A 229 -5.67 -2.20 -13.74
N ARG A 230 -6.97 -2.44 -13.96
CA ARG A 230 -8.05 -2.09 -13.01
C ARG A 230 -7.88 -2.77 -11.65
N PHE A 231 -7.46 -4.03 -11.63
CA PHE A 231 -7.15 -4.75 -10.39
C PHE A 231 -5.92 -4.16 -9.72
N CYS A 232 -4.84 -3.94 -10.49
CA CYS A 232 -3.61 -3.33 -10.00
C CYS A 232 -3.87 -1.97 -9.34
N LEU A 233 -4.74 -1.15 -9.93
CA LEU A 233 -5.11 0.15 -9.40
C LEU A 233 -5.76 0.08 -8.02
N LYS A 234 -6.72 -0.84 -7.83
CA LYS A 234 -7.36 -1.03 -6.53
C LYS A 234 -6.34 -1.39 -5.46
N THR A 235 -5.43 -2.31 -5.79
CA THR A 235 -4.32 -2.67 -4.89
C THR A 235 -3.42 -1.47 -4.60
N MET A 236 -3.15 -0.60 -5.58
CA MET A 236 -2.39 0.64 -5.35
C MET A 236 -3.11 1.57 -4.37
N HIS A 237 -4.43 1.77 -4.49
CA HIS A 237 -5.19 2.63 -3.57
C HIS A 237 -5.26 2.06 -2.15
N GLU A 238 -5.39 0.74 -2.00
CA GLU A 238 -5.35 0.10 -0.68
C GLU A 238 -3.97 0.25 0.00
N ASN A 239 -2.92 0.53 -0.79
CA ASN A 239 -1.53 0.53 -0.35
C ASN A 239 -0.79 1.83 -0.73
N LEU A 240 -1.44 3.00 -0.62
CA LEU A 240 -0.83 4.29 -1.00
C LEU A 240 0.52 4.59 -0.33
N GLN A 241 0.72 4.08 0.89
CA GLN A 241 1.98 4.26 1.63
C GLN A 241 3.11 3.33 1.14
N ALA A 242 2.77 2.31 0.36
CA ALA A 242 3.68 1.27 -0.14
C ALA A 242 3.69 1.20 -1.68
N LEU A 243 3.39 2.31 -2.37
CA LEU A 243 3.36 2.36 -3.84
C LEU A 243 4.71 2.04 -4.50
N ASP A 244 5.82 2.28 -3.79
CA ASP A 244 7.15 1.86 -4.23
C ASP A 244 7.29 0.33 -4.20
N ASP A 245 6.88 -0.31 -3.11
CA ASP A 245 6.94 -1.78 -2.98
C ASP A 245 6.01 -2.45 -3.98
N PHE A 246 4.82 -1.88 -4.19
CA PHE A 246 3.90 -2.31 -5.24
C PHE A 246 4.54 -2.23 -6.62
N ALA A 247 5.20 -1.11 -6.94
CA ALA A 247 5.88 -0.93 -8.21
C ALA A 247 7.00 -1.96 -8.41
N VAL A 248 7.79 -2.23 -7.38
CA VAL A 248 8.84 -3.25 -7.42
C VAL A 248 8.24 -4.64 -7.67
N ALA A 249 7.15 -4.99 -6.97
CA ALA A 249 6.47 -6.27 -7.17
C ALA A 249 5.90 -6.42 -8.59
N LEU A 250 5.35 -5.35 -9.16
CA LEU A 250 4.74 -5.37 -10.50
C LEU A 250 5.79 -5.43 -11.63
N LYS A 251 7.06 -5.18 -11.33
CA LYS A 251 8.15 -5.16 -12.32
C LYS A 251 8.27 -6.49 -13.08
N GLU A 252 8.09 -7.61 -12.39
CA GLU A 252 8.16 -8.93 -13.02
C GLU A 252 6.98 -9.20 -13.97
N PHE A 253 5.80 -8.64 -13.68
CA PHE A 253 4.58 -8.78 -14.48
C PHE A 253 4.58 -7.85 -15.71
N THR A 254 5.25 -6.71 -15.60
CA THR A 254 5.27 -5.65 -16.63
C THR A 254 6.42 -5.78 -17.62
N ILE A 255 7.42 -6.65 -17.42
CA ILE A 255 8.57 -6.74 -18.36
C ILE A 255 8.35 -7.74 -19.53
N GLN A 256 7.11 -8.21 -19.74
CA GLN A 256 6.72 -9.20 -20.76
C GLN A 256 7.21 -10.63 -20.46
N ASP A 257 6.34 -11.45 -19.87
CA ASP A 257 6.34 -12.90 -20.07
C ASP A 257 4.89 -13.37 -20.35
N PRO A 258 4.54 -13.82 -21.57
CA PRO A 258 3.23 -14.38 -21.92
C PRO A 258 2.77 -15.52 -20.99
N SER A 259 3.72 -16.12 -20.26
CA SER A 259 3.50 -17.16 -19.27
C SER A 259 2.66 -16.68 -18.07
N VAL A 260 2.67 -15.38 -17.78
CA VAL A 260 1.98 -14.77 -16.62
C VAL A 260 0.46 -14.71 -16.80
N GLU A 261 -0.05 -14.52 -18.02
CA GLU A 261 -1.50 -14.50 -18.26
C GLU A 261 -2.15 -15.84 -17.93
N LYS A 262 -1.44 -16.95 -18.15
CA LYS A 262 -1.88 -18.29 -17.80
C LYS A 262 -1.98 -18.46 -16.28
N VAL A 263 -0.94 -18.08 -15.53
CA VAL A 263 -0.95 -18.09 -14.05
C VAL A 263 -2.08 -17.20 -13.51
N VAL A 264 -2.22 -16.01 -14.08
CA VAL A 264 -3.24 -15.03 -13.69
C VAL A 264 -4.67 -15.46 -14.06
N SER A 265 -4.86 -16.27 -15.11
CA SER A 265 -6.16 -16.90 -15.42
C SER A 265 -6.48 -18.02 -14.44
N ILE A 266 -5.47 -18.80 -14.04
CA ILE A 266 -5.60 -19.92 -13.11
C ILE A 266 -6.00 -19.41 -11.70
N ILE A 267 -5.36 -18.34 -11.23
CA ILE A 267 -5.68 -17.76 -9.91
C ILE A 267 -7.01 -16.98 -9.93
N LYS A 268 -7.40 -16.41 -11.08
CA LYS A 268 -8.68 -15.69 -11.21
C LYS A 268 -9.88 -16.59 -10.91
N GLU A 269 -9.83 -17.87 -11.29
CA GLU A 269 -10.86 -18.87 -10.96
C GLU A 269 -11.19 -18.89 -9.45
N ILE A 270 -10.16 -18.82 -8.61
CA ILE A 270 -10.28 -18.85 -7.14
C ILE A 270 -10.76 -17.50 -6.60
N ALA A 271 -10.28 -16.40 -7.18
CA ALA A 271 -10.66 -15.04 -6.79
C ALA A 271 -12.13 -14.73 -7.12
N ASP A 272 -12.61 -15.12 -8.30
CA ASP A 272 -13.99 -14.91 -8.76
C ASP A 272 -15.00 -15.67 -7.88
N LEU A 273 -14.55 -16.77 -7.24
CA LEU A 273 -15.34 -17.54 -6.28
C LEU A 273 -15.26 -17.00 -4.84
N GLY A 274 -14.58 -15.88 -4.63
CA GLY A 274 -14.39 -15.27 -3.31
C GLY A 274 -13.55 -16.11 -2.36
N LEU A 275 -12.76 -17.07 -2.86
CA LEU A 275 -11.93 -17.94 -2.04
C LEU A 275 -10.52 -17.37 -1.80
N PHE A 276 -10.16 -16.31 -2.53
CA PHE A 276 -8.88 -15.63 -2.35
C PHE A 276 -9.00 -14.53 -1.30
N ILE A 277 -8.13 -14.57 -0.29
CA ILE A 277 -8.02 -13.58 0.76
C ILE A 277 -6.62 -12.95 0.74
N ASP A 278 -6.58 -11.69 1.14
CA ASP A 278 -5.42 -10.80 1.12
C ASP A 278 -4.28 -11.23 2.06
N HIS A 279 -4.59 -11.80 3.22
CA HIS A 279 -3.59 -12.12 4.25
C HIS A 279 -3.92 -13.39 5.05
N LYS A 280 -2.88 -14.11 5.49
CA LYS A 280 -3.02 -15.34 6.28
C LYS A 280 -3.80 -15.14 7.59
N ASP A 281 -3.73 -13.94 8.17
CA ASP A 281 -4.39 -13.64 9.45
C ASP A 281 -5.92 -13.59 9.29
N ASN A 282 -6.40 -13.39 8.06
CA ASN A 282 -7.83 -13.34 7.75
C ASN A 282 -8.44 -14.72 7.52
N VAL A 283 -7.64 -15.80 7.52
CA VAL A 283 -8.13 -17.17 7.28
C VAL A 283 -9.21 -17.59 8.29
N ASN A 284 -9.03 -17.27 9.58
CA ASN A 284 -10.02 -17.60 10.60
C ASN A 284 -11.33 -16.83 10.41
N ARG A 285 -11.24 -15.53 10.09
CA ARG A 285 -12.39 -14.69 9.79
C ARG A 285 -13.13 -15.21 8.56
N PHE A 286 -12.40 -15.54 7.50
CA PHE A 286 -12.94 -16.09 6.26
C PHE A 286 -13.80 -17.34 6.51
N PHE A 287 -13.31 -18.33 7.28
CA PHE A 287 -14.09 -19.53 7.58
C PHE A 287 -15.21 -19.31 8.61
N THR A 288 -15.21 -18.18 9.30
CA THR A 288 -16.32 -17.77 10.16
C THR A 288 -17.46 -17.21 9.29
N GLU A 289 -17.11 -16.40 8.31
CA GLU A 289 -18.06 -15.80 7.35
C GLU A 289 -18.53 -16.81 6.29
N ASN A 290 -17.67 -17.77 5.92
CA ASN A 290 -17.90 -18.76 4.87
C ASN A 290 -17.69 -20.19 5.40
N PRO A 291 -18.56 -20.69 6.29
CA PRO A 291 -18.34 -21.97 6.98
C PRO A 291 -18.34 -23.19 6.05
N ASN A 292 -18.93 -23.07 4.86
CA ASN A 292 -19.02 -24.15 3.87
C ASN A 292 -17.94 -24.08 2.79
N ALA A 293 -17.04 -23.08 2.83
CA ALA A 293 -15.97 -22.96 1.84
C ALA A 293 -15.03 -24.19 1.92
N PRO A 294 -14.64 -24.79 0.78
CA PRO A 294 -13.79 -25.99 0.78
C PRO A 294 -12.36 -25.69 1.26
N PHE A 295 -11.89 -24.47 1.00
CA PHE A 295 -10.63 -23.90 1.44
C PHE A 295 -10.65 -22.37 1.25
N ALA A 296 -9.64 -21.69 1.78
CA ALA A 296 -9.29 -20.31 1.50
C ALA A 296 -7.91 -20.27 0.85
N VAL A 297 -7.61 -19.29 0.00
CA VAL A 297 -6.29 -19.13 -0.62
C VAL A 297 -5.73 -17.76 -0.30
N HIS A 298 -4.46 -17.68 0.05
CA HIS A 298 -3.77 -16.40 0.29
C HIS A 298 -2.36 -16.42 -0.30
N PRO A 299 -1.74 -15.26 -0.56
CA PRO A 299 -0.34 -15.19 -0.96
C PRO A 299 0.57 -15.92 0.05
N SER A 300 1.56 -16.66 -0.45
CA SER A 300 2.51 -17.34 0.44
C SER A 300 3.60 -16.37 0.91
N ASN A 301 4.02 -16.48 2.17
CA ASN A 301 5.19 -15.76 2.67
C ASN A 301 6.51 -16.41 2.20
N LEU A 302 6.44 -17.59 1.58
CA LEU A 302 7.59 -18.31 1.04
C LEU A 302 7.79 -17.93 -0.41
N THR A 303 8.89 -17.25 -0.71
CA THR A 303 9.29 -16.94 -2.10
C THR A 303 10.18 -18.05 -2.64
N ILE A 304 9.77 -18.68 -3.73
CA ILE A 304 10.58 -19.67 -4.44
C ILE A 304 10.89 -19.11 -5.82
N PRO A 305 12.18 -18.93 -6.19
CA PRO A 305 12.55 -18.42 -7.51
C PRO A 305 11.89 -19.21 -8.63
N GLY A 306 11.21 -18.52 -9.54
CA GLY A 306 10.54 -19.12 -10.70
C GLY A 306 9.12 -19.63 -10.45
N LEU A 307 8.59 -19.55 -9.22
CA LEU A 307 7.21 -19.93 -8.90
C LEU A 307 6.40 -18.76 -8.36
N PHE A 308 5.16 -18.62 -8.80
CA PHE A 308 4.13 -17.85 -8.12
C PHE A 308 3.58 -18.67 -6.95
N THR A 309 3.95 -18.31 -5.71
CA THR A 309 3.59 -19.10 -4.53
C THR A 309 2.35 -18.58 -3.81
N PHE A 310 1.46 -19.51 -3.47
CA PHE A 310 0.26 -19.24 -2.68
C PHE A 310 0.07 -20.33 -1.62
N THR A 311 -0.79 -20.09 -0.64
CA THR A 311 -1.12 -21.05 0.39
C THR A 311 -2.62 -21.28 0.36
N ALA A 312 -3.05 -22.53 0.23
CA ALA A 312 -4.43 -22.89 0.47
C ALA A 312 -4.57 -23.38 1.92
N ALA A 313 -5.56 -22.84 2.63
CA ALA A 313 -5.90 -23.20 3.98
C ALA A 313 -7.24 -23.95 3.98
N GLN A 314 -7.35 -25.07 4.68
CA GLN A 314 -8.61 -25.81 4.83
C GLN A 314 -8.95 -25.97 6.31
N LYS A 315 -10.20 -25.67 6.66
CA LYS A 315 -10.74 -25.95 8.00
C LYS A 315 -11.06 -27.44 8.13
N THR A 316 -10.53 -28.05 9.18
CA THR A 316 -10.75 -29.46 9.55
C THR A 316 -11.23 -29.56 11.00
N ASP A 317 -11.60 -30.75 11.44
CA ASP A 317 -12.00 -31.02 12.83
C ASP A 317 -10.84 -30.78 13.81
N GLN A 318 -9.58 -30.73 13.32
CA GLN A 318 -8.36 -30.53 14.11
C GLN A 318 -7.82 -29.10 14.05
N GLY A 319 -8.52 -28.19 13.37
CA GLY A 319 -8.06 -26.82 13.12
C GLY A 319 -7.84 -26.55 11.64
N ILE A 320 -7.02 -25.54 11.33
CA ILE A 320 -6.80 -25.07 9.96
C ILE A 320 -5.47 -25.61 9.44
N ASN A 321 -5.55 -26.39 8.36
CA ASN A 321 -4.39 -26.95 7.69
C ASN A 321 -3.97 -26.05 6.54
N HIS A 322 -2.69 -25.69 6.48
CA HIS A 322 -2.12 -24.84 5.43
C HIS A 322 -1.21 -25.68 4.54
N ILE A 323 -1.42 -25.59 3.23
CA ILE A 323 -0.57 -26.22 2.22
C ILE A 323 -0.11 -25.15 1.26
N ARG A 324 1.20 -25.10 1.01
CA ARG A 324 1.78 -24.15 0.07
C ARG A 324 1.85 -24.78 -1.31
N TYR A 325 1.56 -23.96 -2.30
CA TYR A 325 1.62 -24.30 -3.69
C TYR A 325 2.44 -23.25 -4.44
N GLY A 326 3.01 -23.67 -5.57
CA GLY A 326 3.64 -22.80 -6.54
C GLY A 326 3.07 -23.08 -7.93
N LEU A 327 2.85 -22.03 -8.72
CA LEU A 327 2.66 -22.16 -10.16
C LEU A 327 3.94 -21.72 -10.85
N ASP A 328 4.50 -22.56 -11.71
CA ASP A 328 5.58 -22.11 -12.58
C ASP A 328 5.04 -21.25 -13.73
N ARG A 329 5.97 -20.81 -14.58
CA ARG A 329 5.66 -19.97 -15.74
C ARG A 329 4.72 -20.68 -16.72
N ASP A 330 4.84 -21.99 -16.87
CA ASP A 330 3.99 -22.78 -17.77
C ASP A 330 2.61 -23.08 -17.17
N GLY A 331 2.34 -22.61 -15.95
CA GLY A 331 1.10 -22.86 -15.22
C GLY A 331 1.03 -24.28 -14.63
N LYS A 332 2.16 -24.97 -14.49
CA LYS A 332 2.22 -26.24 -13.76
C LYS A 332 2.13 -25.97 -12.27
N LEU A 333 1.31 -26.75 -11.58
CA LEU A 333 1.10 -26.64 -10.15
C LEU A 333 2.12 -27.52 -9.43
N PHE A 334 2.66 -27.01 -8.33
CA PHE A 334 3.53 -27.75 -7.44
C PHE A 334 3.01 -27.61 -6.01
N ALA A 335 2.96 -28.70 -5.25
CA ALA A 335 2.97 -28.60 -3.79
C ALA A 335 4.40 -28.35 -3.33
N VAL A 336 4.61 -27.34 -2.49
CA VAL A 336 5.94 -26.90 -2.11
C VAL A 336 6.11 -26.88 -0.59
N ASP A 337 7.24 -27.39 -0.12
CA ASP A 337 7.75 -27.15 1.23
C ASP A 337 9.16 -26.53 1.15
N GLU A 338 9.80 -26.28 2.29
CA GLU A 338 11.13 -25.64 2.33
C GLU A 338 12.25 -26.49 1.70
N HIS A 339 12.00 -27.76 1.39
CA HIS A 339 12.99 -28.74 0.97
C HIS A 339 12.58 -29.55 -0.27
N LYS A 340 11.31 -29.49 -0.69
CA LYS A 340 10.74 -30.32 -1.75
C LYS A 340 9.70 -29.57 -2.56
N GLN A 341 9.66 -29.91 -3.84
CA GLN A 341 8.62 -29.51 -4.78
C GLN A 341 8.06 -30.79 -5.42
N ILE A 342 6.75 -30.96 -5.38
CA ILE A 342 6.06 -32.10 -5.97
C ILE A 342 5.10 -31.54 -7.01
N GLU A 343 5.34 -31.86 -8.28
CA GLU A 343 4.43 -31.48 -9.38
C GLU A 343 3.06 -32.15 -9.18
N ILE A 344 2.00 -31.36 -9.32
CA ILE A 344 0.61 -31.77 -9.26
C ILE A 344 0.01 -31.45 -10.63
N GLU A 345 -0.54 -32.47 -11.28
CA GLU A 345 -1.28 -32.28 -12.51
C GLU A 345 -2.58 -31.52 -12.23
N ILE A 346 -2.78 -30.39 -12.90
CA ILE A 346 -4.04 -29.64 -12.84
C ILE A 346 -5.10 -30.42 -13.62
N LEU A 347 -6.19 -30.76 -12.94
CA LEU A 347 -7.33 -31.46 -13.53
C LEU A 347 -7.99 -30.63 -14.63
N PRO A 348 -8.64 -31.26 -15.64
CA PRO A 348 -9.39 -30.55 -16.68
C PRO A 348 -10.44 -29.58 -16.15
N GLU A 349 -10.97 -29.84 -14.95
CA GLU A 349 -11.96 -29.02 -14.25
C GLU A 349 -11.37 -27.76 -13.58
N GLY A 350 -10.05 -27.54 -13.66
CA GLY A 350 -9.40 -26.32 -13.18
C GLY A 350 -8.68 -26.45 -11.84
N LEU A 351 -8.14 -25.33 -11.37
CA LEU A 351 -7.32 -25.30 -10.16
C LEU A 351 -8.16 -25.54 -8.91
N LEU A 352 -9.41 -25.06 -8.87
CA LEU A 352 -10.30 -25.28 -7.74
C LEU A 352 -10.52 -26.77 -7.47
N ALA A 353 -10.89 -27.51 -8.53
CA ALA A 353 -11.13 -28.94 -8.45
C ALA A 353 -9.87 -29.71 -8.03
N THR A 354 -8.71 -29.31 -8.59
CA THR A 354 -7.40 -29.88 -8.26
C THR A 354 -7.08 -29.72 -6.78
N LEU A 355 -7.21 -28.51 -6.22
CA LEU A 355 -6.93 -28.25 -4.81
C LEU A 355 -7.93 -28.97 -3.89
N ALA A 356 -9.22 -28.97 -4.22
CA ALA A 356 -10.24 -29.67 -3.45
C ALA A 356 -9.97 -31.19 -3.37
N MET A 357 -9.58 -31.79 -4.50
CA MET A 357 -9.19 -33.21 -4.56
C MET A 357 -7.93 -33.48 -3.74
N HIS A 358 -6.91 -32.63 -3.85
CA HIS A 358 -5.68 -32.79 -3.10
C HIS A 358 -5.92 -32.74 -1.57
N PHE A 359 -6.74 -31.80 -1.09
CA PHE A 359 -7.16 -31.76 0.31
C PHE A 359 -7.94 -33.01 0.74
N ARG A 360 -8.81 -33.55 -0.13
CA ARG A 360 -9.57 -34.78 0.18
C ARG A 360 -8.65 -35.98 0.36
N VAL A 361 -7.64 -36.14 -0.50
CA VAL A 361 -6.64 -37.21 -0.41
C VAL A 361 -5.85 -37.09 0.89
N LEU A 362 -5.38 -35.89 1.23
CA LEU A 362 -4.64 -35.64 2.47
C LEU A 362 -5.47 -35.93 3.72
N LYS A 363 -6.75 -35.55 3.71
CA LYS A 363 -7.70 -35.86 4.79
C LYS A 363 -7.89 -37.36 5.00
N GLN A 364 -7.88 -38.16 3.92
CA GLN A 364 -7.98 -39.62 4.00
C GLN A 364 -6.69 -40.24 4.55
N SER A 365 -5.53 -39.76 4.13
CA SER A 365 -4.22 -40.21 4.60
C SER A 365 -4.02 -39.95 6.10
N CYS A 366 -4.43 -38.79 6.62
CA CYS A 366 -4.38 -38.49 8.05
C CYS A 366 -5.30 -39.41 8.88
N LYS A 367 -6.51 -39.71 8.38
CA LYS A 367 -7.47 -40.60 9.07
C LYS A 367 -7.04 -42.07 9.08
N HIS A 368 -6.21 -42.51 8.14
CA HIS A 368 -5.64 -43.86 8.15
C HIS A 368 -4.46 -43.99 9.12
N GLN A 369 -3.62 -42.97 9.23
CA GLN A 369 -2.55 -42.95 10.24
C GLN A 369 -3.06 -42.99 11.69
N GLU A 370 -4.24 -42.41 11.96
CA GLU A 370 -4.86 -42.44 13.30
C GLU A 370 -5.49 -43.80 13.67
N LYS A 371 -5.91 -44.60 12.69
CA LYS A 371 -6.53 -45.92 12.95
C LYS A 371 -5.52 -47.04 13.17
N GLU A 372 -4.29 -46.89 12.70
CA GLU A 372 -3.24 -47.91 12.82
C GLU A 372 -2.40 -47.78 14.11
N GLN A 373 -2.60 -46.74 14.93
CA GLN A 373 -1.83 -46.53 16.16
C GLN A 373 -2.58 -46.95 17.45
N LYS A 374 -2.68 -48.26 17.68
CA LYS A 374 -2.65 -48.91 19.02
C LYS A 374 -2.62 -50.45 18.88
N PRO A 375 -1.78 -51.23 19.62
CA PRO A 375 -0.73 -50.87 20.58
C PRO A 375 0.68 -51.46 20.28
N GLU A 376 1.68 -50.89 20.98
CA GLU A 376 3.04 -51.40 21.30
C GLU A 376 4.00 -51.79 20.15
N ILE A 377 4.94 -50.88 19.83
CA ILE A 377 6.39 -50.99 20.09
C ILE A 377 7.03 -49.61 19.81
N GLN A 378 7.98 -49.23 20.65
CA GLN A 378 8.70 -47.95 20.66
C GLN A 378 9.32 -47.57 19.29
N ALA A 379 9.03 -46.36 18.82
CA ALA A 379 9.95 -45.57 17.99
C ALA A 379 9.65 -44.08 18.20
N GLU A 380 10.67 -43.32 18.60
CA GLU A 380 10.60 -41.88 18.92
C GLU A 380 10.14 -41.03 17.72
N PRO A 381 9.41 -39.92 17.95
CA PRO A 381 9.09 -38.97 16.89
C PRO A 381 10.35 -38.22 16.48
N LYS A 382 10.66 -38.19 15.17
CA LYS A 382 11.70 -37.31 14.62
C LYS A 382 11.28 -35.86 14.86
N ALA A 383 11.87 -35.24 15.87
CA ALA A 383 11.75 -33.82 16.16
C ALA A 383 12.11 -32.98 14.93
N GLU A 384 11.25 -32.02 14.59
CA GLU A 384 11.60 -30.93 13.70
C GLU A 384 12.89 -30.27 14.22
N LYS A 385 13.91 -30.18 13.35
CA LYS A 385 15.16 -29.51 13.70
C LYS A 385 14.92 -28.00 13.74
N ILE A 386 14.50 -27.49 14.89
CA ILE A 386 14.50 -26.06 15.18
C ILE A 386 15.94 -25.52 15.04
N SER A 387 16.08 -24.33 14.46
CA SER A 387 17.38 -23.66 14.34
C SER A 387 17.93 -23.27 15.72
N THR A 388 19.26 -23.12 15.84
CA THR A 388 19.90 -22.72 17.11
C THR A 388 19.34 -21.38 17.62
N GLY A 389 19.09 -20.42 16.73
CA GLY A 389 18.47 -19.15 17.08
C GLY A 389 17.05 -19.30 17.64
N GLN A 390 16.23 -20.15 17.03
CA GLN A 390 14.87 -20.44 17.52
C GLN A 390 14.89 -21.12 18.89
N ALA A 391 15.80 -22.08 19.10
CA ALA A 391 15.95 -22.75 20.40
C ALA A 391 16.34 -21.76 21.52
N LEU A 392 17.28 -20.84 21.23
CA LEU A 392 17.69 -19.79 22.17
C LEU A 392 16.56 -18.80 22.46
N TYR A 393 15.83 -18.37 21.43
CA TYR A 393 14.69 -17.47 21.59
C TYR A 393 13.56 -18.10 22.42
N GLN A 394 13.21 -19.36 22.15
CA GLN A 394 12.20 -20.09 22.93
C GLN A 394 12.63 -20.31 24.39
N LYS A 395 13.92 -20.53 24.65
CA LYS A 395 14.45 -20.60 26.02
C LYS A 395 14.30 -19.25 26.73
N MET A 396 14.57 -18.15 26.03
CA MET A 396 14.43 -16.78 26.54
C MET A 396 12.98 -16.41 26.83
N THR A 397 12.02 -16.74 25.96
CA THR A 397 10.59 -16.43 26.19
C THR A 397 9.97 -17.19 27.36
N LYS A 398 10.60 -18.30 27.78
CA LYS A 398 10.25 -19.05 28.99
C LYS A 398 10.96 -18.54 30.24
N SER A 399 11.87 -17.57 30.11
CA SER A 399 12.60 -17.00 31.24
C SER A 399 11.71 -16.03 32.04
N PRO A 400 11.95 -15.87 33.35
CA PRO A 400 11.20 -14.90 34.16
C PRO A 400 11.48 -13.44 33.78
N TYR A 401 12.46 -13.19 32.93
CA TYR A 401 12.75 -11.86 32.40
C TYR A 401 11.81 -11.47 31.26
N PHE A 402 11.10 -12.43 30.65
CA PHE A 402 10.25 -12.17 29.49
C PHE A 402 8.85 -11.71 29.90
N VAL A 403 8.40 -10.61 29.31
CA VAL A 403 7.08 -10.03 29.51
C VAL A 403 6.39 -9.94 28.14
N ALA A 404 5.33 -10.72 27.96
CA ALA A 404 4.57 -10.75 26.71
C ALA A 404 3.76 -9.47 26.45
N ASP A 405 3.24 -8.86 27.52
CA ASP A 405 2.43 -7.65 27.47
C ASP A 405 3.28 -6.41 27.77
N ALA A 406 3.50 -5.57 26.75
CA ALA A 406 4.30 -4.36 26.86
C ALA A 406 3.78 -3.36 27.91
N SER A 407 2.48 -3.40 28.24
CA SER A 407 1.89 -2.53 29.27
C SER A 407 2.35 -2.88 30.69
N GLN A 408 2.80 -4.12 30.91
CA GLN A 408 3.23 -4.63 32.22
C GLN A 408 4.71 -4.38 32.51
N VAL A 409 5.48 -3.92 31.51
CA VAL A 409 6.94 -3.71 31.60
C VAL A 409 7.33 -2.85 32.80
N LYS A 410 6.61 -1.73 33.02
CA LYS A 410 6.90 -0.82 34.13
C LYS A 410 6.62 -1.46 35.48
N THR A 411 5.46 -2.12 35.61
CA THR A 411 5.08 -2.83 36.83
C THR A 411 6.08 -3.92 37.17
N VAL A 412 6.52 -4.71 36.18
CA VAL A 412 7.50 -5.79 36.40
C VAL A 412 8.87 -5.23 36.80
N LEU A 413 9.31 -4.12 36.19
CA LEU A 413 10.57 -3.46 36.56
C LEU A 413 10.54 -2.81 37.96
N GLU A 414 9.36 -2.43 38.46
CA GLU A 414 9.20 -1.80 39.78
C GLU A 414 8.97 -2.80 40.92
N HIS A 415 8.38 -3.97 40.63
CA HIS A 415 7.99 -4.96 41.64
C HIS A 415 8.96 -6.14 41.76
N HIS A 416 9.87 -6.31 40.80
CA HIS A 416 10.87 -7.37 40.83
C HIS A 416 12.28 -6.76 40.76
N ASP A 417 13.22 -7.30 41.53
CA ASP A 417 14.66 -6.96 41.48
C ASP A 417 15.35 -7.42 40.18
N TYR A 418 14.65 -7.32 39.03
CA TYR A 418 15.23 -7.66 37.74
C TYR A 418 16.05 -6.47 37.20
N PRO A 419 17.31 -6.70 36.78
CA PRO A 419 18.13 -5.64 36.19
C PRO A 419 17.58 -5.08 34.86
N PHE A 420 16.67 -5.82 34.22
CA PHE A 420 15.92 -5.49 33.01
C PHE A 420 14.76 -6.48 32.81
N VAL A 421 13.88 -6.19 31.86
CA VAL A 421 12.91 -7.13 31.29
C VAL A 421 13.11 -7.25 29.78
N ILE A 422 12.68 -8.38 29.22
CA ILE A 422 12.73 -8.68 27.78
C ILE A 422 11.30 -8.72 27.26
N ARG A 423 11.07 -8.14 26.09
CA ARG A 423 9.79 -8.27 25.38
C ARG A 423 10.03 -8.48 23.90
N GLU A 424 8.99 -8.91 23.20
CA GLU A 424 9.04 -8.94 21.74
C GLU A 424 9.23 -7.51 21.18
N SER A 425 10.07 -7.42 20.14
CA SER A 425 10.27 -6.16 19.41
C SER A 425 9.19 -6.01 18.35
N SER A 426 8.58 -4.81 18.31
CA SER A 426 7.67 -4.41 17.23
C SER A 426 8.41 -4.17 15.91
N ALA A 427 9.69 -3.77 15.97
CA ALA A 427 10.55 -3.66 14.80
C ALA A 427 11.11 -5.03 14.43
N LYS A 428 10.91 -5.45 13.18
CA LYS A 428 11.43 -6.70 12.62
C LYS A 428 12.67 -6.41 11.78
N VAL A 429 13.64 -7.33 11.82
CA VAL A 429 14.84 -7.32 10.96
C VAL A 429 14.85 -8.63 10.19
N TYR A 430 14.96 -8.55 8.87
CA TYR A 430 14.92 -9.73 8.01
C TYR A 430 16.00 -10.75 8.41
N GLY A 431 15.62 -12.02 8.52
CA GLY A 431 16.51 -13.11 8.92
C GLY A 431 16.85 -13.18 10.42
N MET A 432 16.22 -12.36 11.27
CA MET A 432 16.46 -12.36 12.72
C MET A 432 15.17 -12.44 13.55
N LEU A 433 15.23 -13.13 14.69
CA LEU A 433 14.24 -13.06 15.77
C LEU A 433 14.56 -11.86 16.66
N THR A 434 13.75 -10.81 16.59
CA THR A 434 14.02 -9.54 17.28
C THR A 434 13.31 -9.41 18.63
N PHE A 435 13.98 -8.80 19.60
CA PHE A 435 13.45 -8.55 20.93
C PHE A 435 14.06 -7.27 21.53
N THR A 436 13.39 -6.73 22.55
CA THR A 436 13.77 -5.49 23.22
C THR A 436 14.02 -5.76 24.69
N LEU A 437 15.16 -5.29 25.18
CA LEU A 437 15.52 -5.27 26.59
C LEU A 437 15.19 -3.89 27.15
N VAL A 438 14.38 -3.83 28.21
CA VAL A 438 13.97 -2.58 28.86
C VAL A 438 14.50 -2.56 30.28
N SER A 439 15.15 -1.48 30.68
CA SER A 439 15.73 -1.36 32.01
C SER A 439 15.57 0.02 32.61
N SER A 440 15.52 0.09 33.96
CA SER A 440 15.43 1.35 34.70
C SER A 440 16.84 1.87 35.04
N THR A 441 17.03 3.18 34.91
CA THR A 441 18.24 3.92 35.29
C THR A 441 17.87 5.15 36.11
N ASP A 442 18.88 5.80 36.71
CA ASP A 442 18.74 7.11 37.38
C ASP A 442 18.24 8.22 36.43
N LYS A 443 18.40 8.03 35.12
CA LYS A 443 17.96 8.95 34.06
C LYS A 443 16.68 8.52 33.35
N GLY A 444 15.96 7.55 33.90
CA GLY A 444 14.70 7.04 33.37
C GLY A 444 14.79 5.65 32.77
N ILE A 445 13.75 5.26 32.04
CA ILE A 445 13.64 3.94 31.40
C ILE A 445 14.38 3.98 30.06
N ILE A 446 15.19 2.97 29.81
CA ILE A 446 15.90 2.79 28.55
C ILE A 446 15.48 1.49 27.87
N SER A 447 15.59 1.45 26.55
CA SER A 447 15.34 0.25 25.75
C SER A 447 16.46 0.01 24.76
N SER A 448 16.99 -1.22 24.73
CA SER A 448 17.98 -1.70 23.76
C SER A 448 17.38 -2.81 22.91
N ARG A 449 17.57 -2.74 21.59
CA ARG A 449 17.04 -3.74 20.65
C ARG A 449 18.11 -4.79 20.32
N TYR A 450 17.67 -6.04 20.16
CA TYR A 450 18.53 -7.17 19.84
C TYR A 450 17.88 -8.08 18.78
N GLY A 451 18.71 -8.86 18.09
CA GLY A 451 18.29 -9.88 17.14
C GLY A 451 19.10 -11.17 17.27
N LEU A 452 18.46 -12.32 17.04
CA LEU A 452 19.12 -13.63 16.89
C LEU A 452 18.94 -14.13 15.46
N ASN A 453 20.03 -14.45 14.77
CA ASN A 453 19.94 -15.13 13.47
C ASN A 453 19.72 -16.65 13.65
N HIS A 454 19.57 -17.38 12.55
CA HIS A 454 19.30 -18.82 12.58
C HIS A 454 20.45 -19.64 13.18
N GLN A 455 21.70 -19.16 13.07
CA GLN A 455 22.87 -19.76 13.72
C GLN A 455 22.90 -19.54 15.25
N GLY A 456 22.04 -18.69 15.79
CA GLY A 456 22.04 -18.33 17.22
C GLY A 456 23.05 -17.22 17.56
N GLU A 457 23.54 -16.49 16.58
CA GLU A 457 24.40 -15.33 16.80
C GLU A 457 23.56 -14.14 17.25
N LEU A 458 24.03 -13.46 18.30
CA LEU A 458 23.35 -12.31 18.91
C LEU A 458 23.85 -11.02 18.25
N PHE A 459 22.92 -10.12 17.95
CA PHE A 459 23.19 -8.79 17.43
C PHE A 459 22.53 -7.73 18.30
N GLY A 460 23.26 -6.66 18.60
CA GLY A 460 22.68 -5.40 19.05
C GLY A 460 22.20 -4.61 17.84
N LEU A 461 20.99 -4.07 17.91
CA LEU A 461 20.34 -3.37 16.80
C LEU A 461 20.21 -1.89 17.14
N ASP A 462 20.81 -1.03 16.32
CA ASP A 462 20.53 0.41 16.33
C ASP A 462 19.71 0.81 15.09
N ASP A 463 19.57 2.12 14.85
CA ASP A 463 18.77 2.66 13.74
C ASP A 463 19.41 2.46 12.35
N LYS A 464 20.68 2.05 12.29
CA LYS A 464 21.49 2.04 11.06
C LYS A 464 22.13 0.69 10.76
N ASP A 465 22.50 -0.06 11.78
CA ASP A 465 23.35 -1.23 11.68
C ASP A 465 22.98 -2.30 12.72
N ALA A 466 23.34 -3.54 12.41
CA ALA A 466 23.31 -4.66 13.34
C ALA A 466 24.75 -5.03 13.71
N TYR A 467 25.07 -5.01 15.00
CA TYR A 467 26.41 -5.31 15.48
C TYR A 467 26.42 -6.63 16.19
N LYS A 468 27.26 -7.54 15.72
CA LYS A 468 27.42 -8.85 16.36
C LYS A 468 27.97 -8.66 17.78
N ILE A 469 27.28 -9.26 18.74
CA ILE A 469 27.71 -9.33 20.14
C ILE A 469 28.31 -10.70 20.35
N GLU A 470 29.62 -10.73 20.57
CA GLU A 470 30.30 -11.97 20.93
C GLU A 470 29.88 -12.39 22.34
N PHE A 471 29.39 -13.61 22.46
CA PHE A 471 29.12 -14.22 23.75
C PHE A 471 29.48 -15.70 23.72
N SER A 472 30.02 -16.18 24.84
CA SER A 472 30.26 -17.59 25.09
C SER A 472 29.42 -18.01 26.29
N GLY A 473 28.51 -18.96 26.10
CA GLY A 473 27.67 -19.46 27.19
C GLY A 473 26.21 -19.04 27.08
N ASP A 474 25.59 -18.69 28.21
CA ASP A 474 24.15 -18.43 28.29
C ASP A 474 23.79 -17.05 27.72
N LEU A 475 22.75 -17.01 26.87
CA LEU A 475 22.26 -15.79 26.23
C LEU A 475 21.83 -14.74 27.25
N LEU A 476 21.21 -15.14 28.36
CA LEU A 476 20.72 -14.20 29.36
C LEU A 476 21.88 -13.52 30.10
N ASP A 477 22.98 -14.24 30.31
CA ASP A 477 24.19 -13.66 30.93
C ASP A 477 24.89 -12.69 29.97
N ALA A 478 24.87 -12.98 28.67
CA ALA A 478 25.32 -12.03 27.64
C ALA A 478 24.50 -10.73 27.68
N LEU A 479 23.17 -10.84 27.75
CA LEU A 479 22.26 -9.70 27.84
C LEU A 479 22.43 -8.92 29.15
N LYS A 480 22.68 -9.59 30.28
CA LYS A 480 23.02 -8.94 31.55
C LYS A 480 24.31 -8.14 31.47
N SER A 481 25.36 -8.74 30.90
CA SER A 481 26.66 -8.09 30.72
C SER A 481 26.53 -6.85 29.84
N ASP A 482 25.79 -6.96 28.74
CA ASP A 482 25.60 -5.86 27.82
C ASP A 482 24.75 -4.74 28.43
N ASN A 483 23.62 -5.06 29.07
CA ASN A 483 22.79 -4.08 29.80
C ASN A 483 23.59 -3.35 30.88
N PHE A 484 24.49 -4.03 31.59
CA PHE A 484 25.38 -3.38 32.57
C PHE A 484 26.29 -2.34 31.90
N LYS A 485 26.92 -2.68 30.76
CA LYS A 485 27.75 -1.73 29.99
C LYS A 485 26.94 -0.53 29.50
N VAL A 486 25.71 -0.75 29.04
CA VAL A 486 24.82 0.32 28.59
C VAL A 486 24.43 1.25 29.74
N LYS A 487 24.07 0.70 30.91
CA LYS A 487 23.77 1.50 32.11
C LYS A 487 24.96 2.32 32.58
N GLU A 488 26.18 1.75 32.58
CA GLU A 488 27.40 2.49 32.93
C GLU A 488 27.68 3.63 31.95
N ARG A 489 27.49 3.43 30.64
CA ARG A 489 27.61 4.52 29.64
C ARG A 489 26.61 5.64 29.89
N ILE A 490 25.37 5.31 30.20
CA ILE A 490 24.31 6.28 30.50
C ILE A 490 24.64 7.07 31.76
N LYS A 491 25.03 6.40 32.84
CA LYS A 491 25.42 7.03 34.10
C LYS A 491 26.52 8.08 33.88
N ASN A 492 27.54 7.72 33.10
CA ASN A 492 28.72 8.56 32.86
C ASN A 492 28.52 9.67 31.81
N THR A 493 27.39 9.69 31.10
CA THR A 493 27.14 10.67 30.02
C THR A 493 26.29 11.86 30.50
N LYS A 494 26.71 13.10 30.21
CA LYS A 494 25.94 14.31 30.55
C LYS A 494 24.75 14.58 29.63
N ASN A 495 24.83 14.22 28.35
CA ASN A 495 23.77 14.36 27.37
C ASN A 495 23.40 12.99 26.77
N LEU A 496 22.19 12.48 27.03
CA LEU A 496 21.75 11.17 26.54
C LEU A 496 21.77 11.07 25.00
N GLU A 497 21.61 12.19 24.30
CA GLU A 497 21.65 12.25 22.84
C GLU A 497 23.07 12.00 22.27
N SER A 498 24.13 12.12 23.08
CA SER A 498 25.50 11.86 22.65
C SER A 498 25.93 10.40 22.80
N ILE A 499 25.05 9.50 23.25
CA ILE A 499 25.36 8.08 23.40
C ILE A 499 25.27 7.39 22.03
N THR A 500 26.39 7.29 21.33
CA THR A 500 26.52 6.42 20.15
C THR A 500 26.86 5.00 20.58
N PHE A 501 26.04 4.03 20.19
CA PHE A 501 26.31 2.60 20.40
C PHE A 501 27.40 2.12 19.44
N ILE A 502 28.66 2.41 19.77
CA ILE A 502 29.80 1.85 19.05
C ILE A 502 30.29 0.64 19.87
N PRO A 503 30.18 -0.60 19.39
CA PRO A 503 30.95 -1.70 19.92
C PRO A 503 32.41 -1.53 19.47
N SER A 504 33.34 -1.75 20.39
CA SER A 504 34.73 -1.97 20.06
C SER A 504 34.85 -3.28 19.28
N GLN A 505 35.00 -3.19 17.95
CA GLN A 505 35.54 -4.17 16.98
C GLN A 505 34.61 -4.68 15.85
N LYS A 506 35.25 -4.72 14.67
CA LYS A 506 34.94 -5.29 13.32
C LYS A 506 33.50 -5.21 12.80
N THR A 507 33.30 -4.29 11.86
CA THR A 507 32.22 -4.29 10.88
C THR A 507 32.16 -5.62 10.13
N ALA A 508 30.98 -6.25 10.13
CA ALA A 508 30.68 -7.38 9.25
C ALA A 508 30.67 -6.91 7.78
N ASN A 509 31.09 -7.80 6.88
CA ASN A 509 31.22 -7.55 5.44
C ASN A 509 29.94 -6.99 4.79
N ALA A 510 30.17 -6.21 3.73
CA ALA A 510 29.29 -5.20 3.14
C ALA A 510 28.04 -5.70 2.36
N GLU A 511 27.39 -6.79 2.77
CA GLU A 511 26.23 -7.32 2.02
C GLU A 511 24.86 -7.19 2.72
N ASN A 512 24.79 -6.63 3.93
CA ASN A 512 23.51 -6.44 4.61
C ASN A 512 23.36 -4.98 5.08
N LYS A 513 22.83 -4.11 4.22
CA LYS A 513 22.32 -2.79 4.61
C LYS A 513 20.86 -2.68 4.19
N ALA A 514 19.97 -2.46 5.16
CA ALA A 514 18.57 -2.09 4.95
C ALA A 514 18.30 -0.75 5.62
N GLY A 515 17.48 0.08 4.97
CA GLY A 515 17.31 1.50 5.27
C GLY A 515 16.34 1.88 6.39
N VAL A 516 16.70 2.99 7.05
CA VAL A 516 15.97 4.13 7.68
C VAL A 516 14.58 3.94 8.31
N ALA A 517 14.51 4.10 9.64
CA ALA A 517 13.51 4.93 10.36
C ALA A 517 13.98 5.27 11.82
N ASN A 518 13.51 6.39 12.36
CA ASN A 518 14.07 7.23 13.45
C ASN A 518 13.89 6.80 14.94
N ARG A 519 14.86 7.24 15.77
CA ARG A 519 14.83 7.85 17.14
C ARG A 519 14.91 6.96 18.40
N LEU A 520 15.85 7.35 19.28
CA LEU A 520 15.91 7.04 20.71
C LEU A 520 14.70 7.68 21.44
N PHE A 521 13.97 6.91 22.25
CA PHE A 521 12.97 7.46 23.18
C PHE A 521 13.54 7.47 24.60
N VAL A 522 13.80 8.66 25.13
CA VAL A 522 13.90 8.90 26.57
C VAL A 522 12.54 9.44 27.01
N ALA A 523 11.77 8.65 27.73
CA ALA A 523 10.54 9.15 28.35
C ALA A 523 10.90 9.89 29.63
N GLU A 524 11.10 11.22 29.55
CA GLU A 524 10.92 12.07 30.73
C GLU A 524 9.43 12.05 31.09
N LYS A 525 9.12 11.52 32.28
CA LYS A 525 7.84 11.59 33.01
C LYS A 525 6.58 11.80 32.14
N GLY A 526 5.91 10.69 31.81
CA GLY A 526 4.46 10.66 31.60
C GLY A 526 4.00 10.23 30.21
N PHE A 527 4.08 8.93 29.92
CA PHE A 527 3.10 8.32 29.02
C PHE A 527 1.89 7.94 29.90
N PHE A 528 0.70 8.46 29.56
CA PHE A 528 -0.58 8.36 30.28
C PHE A 528 -0.84 9.37 31.41
N ALA A 529 -1.02 10.65 31.06
CA ALA A 529 -1.96 11.53 31.77
C ALA A 529 -2.29 12.77 30.91
N ASN A 530 -3.54 12.86 30.42
CA ASN A 530 -4.44 14.00 30.64
C ASN A 530 -5.68 13.84 29.75
N SER A 531 -6.74 13.33 30.35
CA SER A 531 -8.09 13.81 30.02
C SER A 531 -8.12 15.32 30.23
N PRO A 532 -8.79 16.11 29.36
CA PRO A 532 -8.86 17.56 29.55
C PRO A 532 -9.58 17.88 30.87
N LYS A 533 -8.93 18.67 31.73
CA LYS A 533 -9.60 19.30 32.87
C LYS A 533 -10.61 20.35 32.35
N PRO A 534 -11.79 20.50 32.99
CA PRO A 534 -12.72 21.57 32.66
C PRO A 534 -12.08 22.94 32.89
N GLN A 535 -12.30 23.88 31.96
CA GLN A 535 -11.95 25.29 32.18
C GLN A 535 -12.74 25.85 33.37
N PRO A 536 -12.12 26.71 34.21
CA PRO A 536 -12.86 27.48 35.20
C PRO A 536 -13.70 28.55 34.49
N THR A 537 -15.01 28.51 34.71
CA THR A 537 -15.94 29.60 34.42
C THR A 537 -15.49 30.87 35.12
N GLU A 538 -15.13 31.90 34.35
CA GLU A 538 -14.97 33.25 34.86
C GLU A 538 -16.32 33.78 35.33
N ALA A 539 -16.34 34.31 36.55
CA ALA A 539 -17.50 34.96 37.13
C ALA A 539 -17.79 36.30 36.40
N PRO A 540 -19.06 36.64 36.16
CA PRO A 540 -19.41 37.91 35.53
C PRO A 540 -19.12 39.07 36.49
N LYS A 541 -18.35 40.06 36.03
CA LYS A 541 -18.21 41.35 36.72
C LYS A 541 -19.50 42.19 36.58
N PRO A 542 -19.83 43.02 37.57
CA PRO A 542 -21.13 43.67 37.66
C PRO A 542 -21.27 44.84 36.68
N SER A 543 -22.52 44.99 36.23
CA SER A 543 -23.07 46.14 35.52
C SER A 543 -22.80 47.46 36.23
N LEU A 544 -22.39 48.46 35.46
CA LEU A 544 -22.52 49.86 35.84
C LEU A 544 -23.32 50.57 34.75
N ASP A 545 -24.49 51.04 35.19
CA ASP A 545 -25.38 51.94 34.49
C ASP A 545 -24.65 53.21 34.02
N MET A 546 -25.06 53.79 32.88
CA MET A 546 -26.04 54.90 32.82
C MET A 546 -25.92 55.63 31.47
N GLN A 547 -27.08 55.85 30.83
CA GLN A 547 -27.58 57.10 30.21
C GLN A 547 -26.54 58.00 29.51
N TYR A 548 -26.63 58.29 28.21
CA TYR A 548 -27.68 59.02 27.51
C TYR A 548 -27.61 58.80 26.00
#